data_AF-A0A813DPL6-F1
#
_entry.id   AF-A0A813DPL6-F1
#
_cell.length_a   1.000
_cell.length_b   1.000
_cell.length_c   1.000
_cell.angle_alpha   90.00
_cell.angle_beta   90.00
_cell.angle_gamma   90.00
#
_symmetry.space_group_name_H-M   'P 1'
#
loop_
_entity.id
_entity.type
_entity.pdbx_description
1 polymer ?
#
loop_
_entity_poly.entity_id
_entity_poly.type
_entity_poly.pdbx_seq_one_letter_code
_entity_poly.pdbx_strand_id
1 'polypeptide(L)'
;DRIETIVASISDHFAFLRFNREPVDRIIEYLKSNFDPNKDREFSLDIQSRRAGSCLTHSHRTQYTFVLQSLLLWREIMGNMFALWQMTEEDLLDTGSSYRLCDTGQGLNRVQQAPRVSRAMHQILHK
;
A
#
# COMPACT_ATOMS: atom_id res chain seq x y z
N ASP A 1 -25.18 8.66 23.07
CA ASP A 1 -23.90 9.40 22.97
C ASP A 1 -22.69 8.48 22.82
N ARG A 2 -21.91 8.11 23.85
CA ARG A 2 -20.63 7.38 23.67
C ARG A 2 -20.77 6.01 22.99
N ILE A 3 -21.82 5.24 23.31
CA ILE A 3 -22.04 3.92 22.70
C ILE A 3 -22.36 4.07 21.20
N GLU A 4 -23.20 5.04 20.84
CA GLU A 4 -23.55 5.31 19.44
C GLU A 4 -22.32 5.72 18.63
N THR A 5 -21.45 6.55 19.20
CA THR A 5 -20.17 6.91 18.57
C THR A 5 -19.30 5.68 18.33
N ILE A 6 -19.16 4.78 19.30
CA ILE A 6 -18.37 3.55 19.14
C ILE A 6 -18.97 2.67 18.03
N VAL A 7 -20.28 2.50 18.01
CA VAL A 7 -20.98 1.71 16.97
C VAL A 7 -20.78 2.34 15.59
N ALA A 8 -20.85 3.66 15.48
CA ALA A 8 -20.58 4.37 14.24
C ALA A 8 -19.13 4.18 13.78
N SER A 9 -18.14 4.34 14.67
CA SER A 9 -16.72 4.14 14.33
C SER A 9 -16.41 2.71 13.86
N ILE A 10 -17.03 1.71 14.48
CA ILE A 10 -16.91 0.31 14.03
C ILE A 10 -17.53 0.13 12.64
N SER A 11 -18.70 0.72 12.42
CA SER A 11 -19.39 0.65 11.12
C SER A 11 -18.56 1.31 10.02
N ASP A 12 -17.94 2.47 10.30
CA ASP A 12 -17.04 3.17 9.38
C ASP A 12 -15.79 2.35 9.08
N HIS A 13 -15.23 1.66 10.08
CA HIS A 13 -14.09 0.76 9.88
C HIS A 13 -14.44 -0.36 8.89
N PHE A 14 -15.58 -1.02 9.08
CA PHE A 14 -16.02 -2.08 8.17
C PHE A 14 -16.36 -1.55 6.77
N ALA A 15 -17.02 -0.40 6.69
CA ALA A 15 -17.29 0.27 5.42
C ALA A 15 -15.98 0.56 4.67
N PHE A 16 -14.97 1.11 5.37
CA PHE A 16 -13.67 1.37 4.78
C PHE A 16 -13.03 0.10 4.21
N LEU A 17 -12.98 -0.99 4.98
CA LEU A 17 -12.41 -2.26 4.51
C LEU A 17 -13.15 -2.80 3.28
N ARG A 18 -14.48 -2.71 3.29
CA ARG A 18 -15.31 -3.15 2.17
C ARG A 18 -15.05 -2.35 0.89
N PHE A 19 -14.89 -1.03 1.01
CA PHE A 19 -14.65 -0.17 -0.16
C PHE A 19 -13.21 -0.19 -0.66
N ASN A 20 -12.24 -0.44 0.24
CA ASN A 20 -10.83 -0.23 -0.08
C ASN A 20 -9.99 -1.50 -0.13
N ARG A 21 -10.28 -2.50 0.71
CA ARG A 21 -9.53 -3.76 0.78
C ARG A 21 -10.17 -4.85 -0.07
N GLU A 22 -11.49 -5.03 0.00
CA GLU A 22 -12.15 -6.10 -0.79
C GLU A 22 -11.89 -6.02 -2.30
N PRO A 23 -11.87 -4.83 -2.95
CA PRO A 23 -11.53 -4.77 -4.37
C PRO A 23 -10.13 -5.32 -4.65
N VAL A 24 -9.16 -5.05 -3.76
CA VAL A 24 -7.79 -5.55 -3.89
C VAL A 24 -7.76 -7.07 -3.78
N ASP A 25 -8.50 -7.63 -2.82
CA ASP A 25 -8.65 -9.08 -2.67
C ASP A 25 -9.21 -9.71 -3.96
N ARG A 26 -10.26 -9.11 -4.56
CA ARG A 26 -10.82 -9.60 -5.84
C ARG A 26 -9.84 -9.51 -7.00
N ILE A 27 -9.03 -8.45 -7.08
CA ILE A 27 -8.00 -8.34 -8.13
C ILE A 27 -6.90 -9.40 -7.93
N ILE A 28 -6.52 -9.71 -6.68
CA ILE A 28 -5.59 -10.80 -6.40
C ILE A 28 -6.17 -12.14 -6.85
N GLU A 29 -7.46 -12.38 -6.59
CA GLU A 29 -8.16 -13.59 -7.05
C GLU A 29 -8.18 -13.69 -8.58
N TYR A 30 -8.51 -12.60 -9.28
CA TYR A 30 -8.46 -12.57 -10.74
C TYR A 30 -7.06 -12.80 -11.28
N LEU A 31 -6.04 -12.20 -10.68
CA LEU A 31 -4.64 -12.41 -11.08
C LEU A 31 -4.26 -13.90 -10.96
N LYS A 32 -4.55 -14.52 -9.82
CA LYS A 32 -4.20 -15.93 -9.54
C LYS A 32 -5.00 -16.94 -10.35
N SER A 33 -6.25 -16.65 -10.69
CA SER A 33 -7.12 -17.56 -11.45
C SER A 33 -6.84 -17.53 -12.95
N ASN A 34 -6.43 -16.38 -13.48
CA ASN A 34 -6.26 -16.21 -14.92
C ASN A 34 -4.80 -16.35 -15.40
N PHE A 35 -3.80 -16.09 -14.54
CA PHE A 35 -2.39 -16.10 -14.91
C PHE A 35 -1.58 -17.11 -14.09
N ASP A 36 -0.63 -17.78 -14.76
CA ASP A 36 0.33 -18.70 -14.15
C ASP A 36 1.74 -18.14 -14.38
N PRO A 37 2.50 -17.80 -13.32
CA PRO A 37 3.80 -17.12 -13.45
C PRO A 37 4.85 -17.91 -14.25
N ASN A 38 4.66 -19.22 -14.44
CA ASN A 38 5.59 -20.09 -15.15
C ASN A 38 5.09 -20.52 -16.52
N LYS A 39 3.88 -20.09 -16.93
CA LYS A 39 3.29 -20.44 -18.22
C LYS A 39 2.83 -19.19 -18.94
N ASP A 40 3.51 -18.87 -20.02
CA ASP A 40 3.02 -17.90 -20.98
C ASP A 40 1.84 -18.54 -21.73
N ARG A 41 0.62 -18.28 -21.26
CA ARG A 41 -0.61 -18.60 -22.01
C ARG A 41 -0.79 -17.59 -23.15
N GLU A 42 -1.93 -17.66 -23.83
CA GLU A 42 -2.39 -16.70 -24.86
C GLU A 42 -2.32 -15.22 -24.41
N PHE A 43 -2.34 -14.95 -23.09
CA PHE A 43 -2.25 -13.62 -22.50
C PHE A 43 -1.00 -13.48 -21.63
N SER A 44 0.08 -12.94 -22.22
CA SER A 44 1.27 -12.55 -21.47
C SER A 44 1.05 -11.24 -20.71
N LEU A 45 1.79 -11.08 -19.61
CA LEU A 45 1.84 -9.86 -18.77
C LEU A 45 3.18 -9.14 -18.95
N ASP A 46 4.02 -9.57 -19.89
CA ASP A 46 5.29 -8.90 -20.11
C ASP A 46 5.07 -7.45 -20.54
N ILE A 47 5.92 -6.57 -20.00
CA ILE A 47 5.93 -5.16 -20.38
C ILE A 47 7.32 -4.83 -20.87
N GLN A 48 7.41 -3.98 -21.89
CA GLN A 48 8.67 -3.53 -22.46
C GLN A 48 8.72 -2.02 -22.41
N SER A 49 9.84 -1.48 -21.94
CA SER A 49 10.04 -0.04 -21.90
C SER A 49 9.87 0.56 -23.30
N ARG A 50 9.24 1.73 -23.37
CA ARG A 50 8.92 2.49 -24.60
C ARG A 50 7.85 1.84 -25.50
N ARG A 51 7.34 0.66 -25.14
CA ARG A 51 6.16 0.06 -25.77
C ARG A 51 4.92 0.50 -25.00
N ALA A 52 3.96 1.11 -25.71
CA ALA A 52 2.71 1.62 -25.13
C ALA A 52 2.89 2.57 -23.91
N GLY A 53 4.02 3.29 -23.83
CA GLY A 53 4.30 4.23 -22.74
C GLY A 53 4.81 3.60 -21.44
N SER A 54 5.11 2.29 -21.42
CA SER A 54 5.73 1.67 -20.25
C SER A 54 7.14 2.24 -20.02
N CYS A 55 7.46 2.60 -18.78
CA CYS A 55 8.83 2.94 -18.38
C CYS A 55 9.63 1.70 -17.96
N LEU A 56 8.96 0.57 -17.70
CA LEU A 56 9.55 -0.65 -17.16
C LEU A 56 9.64 -1.76 -18.22
N THR A 57 10.65 -2.62 -18.07
CA THR A 57 10.82 -3.84 -18.88
C THR A 57 10.82 -5.05 -17.96
N HIS A 58 9.74 -5.83 -17.96
CA HIS A 58 9.57 -7.03 -17.14
C HIS A 58 9.14 -8.22 -18.01
N SER A 59 9.69 -9.41 -17.73
CA SER A 59 9.14 -10.67 -18.23
C SER A 59 7.75 -10.92 -17.62
N HIS A 60 6.95 -11.83 -18.20
CA HIS A 60 5.66 -12.23 -17.63
C HIS A 60 5.77 -12.61 -16.15
N ARG A 61 6.72 -13.49 -15.81
CA ARG A 61 6.98 -13.91 -14.42
C ARG A 61 7.31 -12.74 -13.50
N THR A 62 8.19 -11.85 -13.96
CA THR A 62 8.60 -10.66 -13.19
C THR A 62 7.41 -9.74 -12.97
N GLN A 63 6.64 -9.45 -14.02
CA GLN A 63 5.48 -8.57 -13.93
C GLN A 63 4.40 -9.19 -13.03
N TYR A 64 4.10 -10.47 -13.19
CA TYR A 64 3.15 -11.18 -12.32
C TYR A 64 3.56 -11.05 -10.86
N THR A 65 4.83 -11.32 -10.55
CA THR A 65 5.34 -11.26 -9.18
C THR A 65 5.27 -9.84 -8.62
N PHE A 66 5.69 -8.85 -9.42
CA PHE A 66 5.63 -7.44 -9.06
C PHE A 66 4.21 -6.98 -8.75
N VAL A 67 3.24 -7.30 -9.61
CA VAL A 67 1.82 -6.95 -9.43
C VAL A 67 1.27 -7.66 -8.20
N LEU A 68 1.52 -8.96 -8.03
CA LEU A 68 1.04 -9.72 -6.87
C LEU A 68 1.59 -9.15 -5.55
N GLN A 69 2.90 -8.88 -5.48
CA GLN A 69 3.54 -8.31 -4.30
C GLN A 69 2.99 -6.90 -3.98
N SER A 70 2.78 -6.08 -5.01
CA SER A 70 2.20 -4.74 -4.85
C SER A 70 0.77 -4.80 -4.31
N LEU A 71 -0.05 -5.70 -4.83
CA LEU A 71 -1.43 -5.91 -4.37
C LEU A 71 -1.48 -6.45 -2.94
N LEU A 72 -0.61 -7.41 -2.59
CA LEU A 72 -0.52 -7.95 -1.23
C LEU A 72 -0.10 -6.86 -0.23
N LEU A 73 0.93 -6.07 -0.58
CA LEU A 73 1.33 -4.93 0.24
C LEU A 73 0.17 -3.96 0.44
N TRP A 74 -0.53 -3.60 -0.65
CA TRP A 74 -1.65 -2.67 -0.58
C TRP A 74 -2.81 -3.20 0.27
N ARG A 75 -3.12 -4.49 0.16
CA ARG A 75 -4.10 -5.17 1.00
C ARG A 75 -3.74 -5.07 2.48
N GLU A 76 -2.49 -5.32 2.85
CA GLU A 76 -2.04 -5.23 4.24
C GLU A 76 -2.05 -3.78 4.75
N ILE A 77 -1.63 -2.81 3.94
CA ILE A 77 -1.70 -1.38 4.28
C ILE A 77 -3.16 -0.97 4.53
N MET A 78 -4.08 -1.32 3.63
CA MET A 78 -5.51 -1.01 3.79
C MET A 78 -6.10 -1.67 5.05
N GLY A 79 -5.70 -2.91 5.35
CA GLY A 79 -6.11 -3.60 6.58
C GLY A 79 -5.66 -2.90 7.86
N ASN A 80 -4.52 -2.20 7.82
CA ASN A 80 -3.93 -1.51 8.96
C ASN A 80 -4.06 0.03 8.88
N MET A 81 -4.86 0.55 7.94
CA MET A 81 -4.87 1.97 7.57
C MET A 81 -5.11 2.89 8.78
N PHE A 82 -6.12 2.59 9.61
CA PHE A 82 -6.44 3.43 10.76
C PHE A 82 -5.34 3.44 11.83
N ALA A 83 -4.69 2.29 12.06
CA ALA A 83 -3.56 2.21 12.98
C ALA A 83 -2.35 2.97 12.44
N LEU A 84 -2.05 2.84 11.14
CA LEU A 84 -0.98 3.58 10.46
C LEU A 84 -1.25 5.08 10.48
N TRP A 85 -2.50 5.50 10.27
CA TRP A 85 -2.91 6.89 10.35
C TRP A 85 -2.73 7.42 11.78
N GLN A 86 -3.26 6.73 12.79
CA GLN A 86 -3.08 7.15 14.18
C GLN A 86 -1.59 7.32 14.54
N MET A 87 -0.73 6.37 14.16
CA MET A 87 0.72 6.48 14.41
C MET A 87 1.37 7.65 13.66
N THR A 88 0.84 8.00 12.49
CA THR A 88 1.30 9.17 11.72
C THR A 88 0.91 10.46 12.43
N GLU A 89 -0.31 10.56 12.99
CA GLU A 89 -0.72 11.70 13.81
C GLU A 89 0.14 11.82 15.08
N GLU A 90 0.42 10.70 15.74
CA GLU A 90 1.31 10.67 16.91
C GLU A 90 2.73 11.14 16.57
N ASP A 91 3.27 10.72 15.42
CA ASP A 91 4.58 11.17 14.95
C ASP A 91 4.58 12.64 14.54
N LEU A 92 3.49 13.13 13.92
CA LEU A 92 3.31 14.51 13.49
C LEU A 92 3.23 15.47 14.68
N LEU A 93 2.44 15.11 15.70
CA LEU A 93 2.19 15.91 16.89
C LEU A 93 3.26 15.73 17.98
N ASP A 94 4.28 14.91 17.74
CA ASP A 94 5.35 14.65 18.69
C ASP A 94 6.20 15.92 18.91
N THR A 95 6.10 16.51 20.10
CA THR A 95 6.87 17.71 20.47
C THR A 95 8.39 17.47 20.51
N GLY A 96 8.82 16.20 20.57
CA GLY A 96 10.23 15.80 20.49
C GLY A 96 10.79 15.76 19.06
N SER A 97 9.92 15.85 18.04
CA SER A 97 10.31 15.82 16.64
C SER A 97 10.11 17.20 16.00
N SER A 98 11.17 17.73 15.37
CA SER A 98 11.11 18.99 14.65
C SER A 98 11.27 18.78 13.14
N TYR A 99 10.62 19.66 12.37
CA TYR A 99 10.87 19.74 10.94
C TYR A 99 12.28 20.23 10.68
N ARG A 100 12.95 19.60 9.71
CA ARG A 100 14.23 20.04 9.16
C ARG A 100 14.06 20.34 7.69
N LEU A 101 14.71 21.40 7.21
CA LEU A 101 14.77 21.68 5.79
C LEU A 101 15.79 20.73 5.16
N CYS A 102 15.35 19.93 4.19
CA CYS A 102 16.15 18.89 3.57
C CYS A 102 15.97 18.95 2.05
N ASP A 103 17.08 18.89 1.30
CA ASP A 103 17.01 18.68 -0.14
C ASP A 103 16.70 17.21 -0.42
N THR A 104 15.58 16.97 -1.08
CA THR A 104 15.06 15.63 -1.41
C THR A 104 15.45 15.15 -2.80
N GLY A 105 16.25 15.94 -3.54
CA GLY A 105 16.50 15.72 -4.97
C GLY A 105 15.35 16.20 -5.86
N GLN A 106 14.26 16.68 -5.27
CA GLN A 106 13.15 17.38 -5.93
C GLN A 106 13.01 18.83 -5.43
N GLY A 107 14.04 19.35 -4.76
CA GLY A 107 14.04 20.65 -4.09
C GLY A 107 14.08 20.53 -2.56
N LEU A 108 14.16 21.70 -1.93
CA LEU A 108 14.18 21.87 -0.47
C LEU A 108 12.78 21.71 0.12
N ASN A 109 12.58 20.68 0.93
CA ASN A 109 11.33 20.36 1.59
C ASN A 109 11.50 20.34 3.10
N ARG A 110 10.43 20.71 3.83
CA ARG A 110 10.36 20.51 5.27
C ARG A 110 10.02 19.05 5.54
N VAL A 111 10.94 18.34 6.18
CA VAL A 111 10.80 16.92 6.48
C VAL A 111 10.81 16.71 7.99
N GLN A 112 9.89 15.89 8.47
CA GLN A 112 9.85 15.40 9.85
C GLN A 112 10.02 13.88 9.83
N GLN A 113 10.68 13.36 10.87
CA GLN A 113 10.84 11.91 11.02
C GLN A 113 9.52 11.29 11.50
N ALA A 114 9.21 10.09 11.03
CA ALA A 114 7.99 9.35 11.41
C ALA A 114 8.34 7.93 11.91
N PRO A 115 8.97 7.82 13.11
CA PRO A 115 9.53 6.57 13.60
C PRO A 115 8.49 5.53 14.04
N ARG A 116 7.28 5.92 14.46
CA ARG A 116 6.21 4.95 14.83
C ARG A 116 5.65 4.30 13.57
N VAL A 117 5.20 5.11 12.61
CA VAL A 117 4.63 4.58 11.36
C VAL A 117 5.67 3.81 10.53
N SER A 118 6.93 4.27 10.52
CA SER A 118 8.01 3.56 9.82
C SER A 118 8.24 2.16 10.40
N ARG A 119 8.27 2.00 11.73
CA ARG A 119 8.40 0.68 12.37
C ARG A 119 7.20 -0.21 12.09
N ALA A 120 5.98 0.34 12.14
CA ALA A 120 4.78 -0.41 11.82
C ALA A 120 4.77 -0.91 10.36
N MET A 121 5.19 -0.07 9.42
CA MET A 121 5.31 -0.48 8.02
C MET A 121 6.35 -1.60 7.82
N HIS A 122 7.49 -1.53 8.51
CA HIS A 122 8.48 -2.62 8.49
C HIS A 122 7.89 -3.93 9.03
N GLN A 123 7.11 -3.89 10.11
CA GLN A 123 6.43 -5.08 10.63
C GLN A 123 5.42 -5.65 9.63
N ILE A 124 4.70 -4.81 8.89
CA ILE A 124 3.79 -5.24 7.83
C ILE A 124 4.55 -5.93 6.69
N LEU A 125 5.69 -5.38 6.27
CA LEU A 125 6.52 -5.95 5.20
C LEU A 125 7.16 -7.30 5.56
N HIS A 126 7.37 -7.56 6.86
CA HIS A 126 7.97 -8.79 7.37
C HIS A 126 6.96 -9.86 7.82
N LYS A 127 5.65 -9.59 7.69
CA LYS A 127 4.60 -10.61 7.88
C LYS A 127 4.56 -11.57 6.69
#